data_AF-A0A2S6Q859-F1
#
_entry.id   AF-A0A2S6Q859-F1
#
_cell.length_a   1.000
_cell.length_b   1.000
_cell.length_c   1.000
_cell.angle_alpha   90.00
_cell.angle_beta   90.00
_cell.angle_gamma   90.00
#
_symmetry.space_group_name_H-M   'P 1'
#
loop_
_entity.id
_entity.type
_entity.pdbx_description
1 polymer ?
#
loop_
_entity_poly.entity_id
_entity_poly.type
_entity_poly.pdbx_seq_one_letter_code
_entity_poly.pdbx_strand_id
1 'polypeptide(L)' 'MDAARNYVVEAIGSEALVDACGVAATFNAIDRVADATGIPIDEARLEPTADFREFLGINSFPSGKSPH' A
#
# COMPACT_ATOMS: atom_id res chain seq x y z
N MET A 1 -9.23 3.09 -20.25
CA MET A 1 -8.62 2.05 -19.39
C MET A 1 -7.60 1.22 -20.16
N ASP A 2 -7.78 1.00 -21.47
CA ASP A 2 -6.88 0.16 -22.27
C ASP A 2 -5.49 0.76 -22.49
N ALA A 3 -5.36 2.08 -22.62
CA ALA A 3 -4.05 2.72 -22.84
C ALA A 3 -3.05 2.46 -21.70
N ALA A 4 -3.48 2.59 -20.44
CA ALA A 4 -2.61 2.32 -19.28
C ALA A 4 -2.26 0.83 -19.16
N ARG A 5 -3.24 -0.05 -19.41
CA ARG A 5 -2.99 -1.50 -19.43
C ARG A 5 -2.00 -1.88 -20.51
N ASN A 6 -2.19 -1.38 -21.73
CA ASN A 6 -1.33 -1.68 -22.87
C ASN A 6 0.10 -1.19 -22.63
N TYR A 7 0.26 0.02 -22.07
CA TYR A 7 1.57 0.55 -21.71
C TYR A 7 2.30 -0.36 -20.71
N VAL A 8 1.62 -0.82 -19.66
CA VAL A 8 2.23 -1.73 -18.69
C VAL A 8 2.56 -3.09 -19.33
N VAL A 9 1.65 -3.67 -20.12
CA VAL A 9 1.93 -4.92 -20.85
C VAL A 9 3.14 -4.78 -21.78
N GLU A 10 3.27 -3.64 -22.47
CA GLU A 10 4.43 -3.37 -23.33
C GLU A 10 5.73 -3.27 -22.52
N ALA A 11 5.67 -2.68 -21.33
CA ALA A 11 6.85 -2.48 -20.48
C ALA A 11 7.31 -3.76 -19.77
N ILE A 12 6.39 -4.61 -19.27
CA ILE A 12 6.74 -5.74 -18.40
C ILE A 12 6.24 -7.11 -18.90
N GLY A 13 5.40 -7.15 -19.93
CA GLY A 13 4.78 -8.38 -20.42
C GLY A 13 3.51 -8.78 -19.65
N SER A 14 2.72 -9.69 -20.24
CA SER A 14 1.44 -10.13 -19.69
C SER A 14 1.59 -10.95 -18.41
N GLU A 15 2.60 -11.82 -18.32
CA GLU A 15 2.87 -12.64 -17.13
C GLU A 15 3.26 -11.77 -15.93
N ALA A 16 4.22 -10.86 -16.10
CA ALA A 16 4.61 -9.94 -15.03
C ALA A 16 3.47 -8.98 -14.62
N LEU A 17 2.55 -8.63 -15.54
CA LEU A 17 1.36 -7.89 -15.19
C LEU A 17 0.45 -8.69 -14.23
N VAL A 18 0.29 -10.00 -14.47
CA VAL A 18 -0.50 -10.86 -13.57
C VAL A 18 0.14 -10.89 -12.18
N ASP A 19 1.46 -11.06 -12.11
CA ASP A 19 2.19 -11.06 -10.84
C ASP A 19 2.08 -9.72 -10.10
N ALA A 20 2.26 -8.61 -10.81
CA ALA A 20 2.11 -7.26 -10.25
C ALA A 20 0.68 -7.03 -9.72
N CYS A 21 -0.34 -7.48 -10.45
CA CYS A 21 -1.73 -7.44 -9.99
C CYS A 21 -1.93 -8.29 -8.72
N GLY A 22 -1.30 -9.47 -8.64
CA GLY A 22 -1.33 -10.32 -7.46
C GLY A 22 -0.75 -9.63 -6.22
N VAL A 23 0.41 -8.98 -6.36
CA VAL A 23 1.03 -8.19 -5.29
C VAL A 23 0.12 -7.05 -4.85
N ALA A 24 -0.36 -6.24 -5.80
CA ALA A 24 -1.22 -5.09 -5.50
C ALA A 24 -2.53 -5.50 -4.80
N ALA A 25 -3.18 -6.56 -5.28
CA ALA A 25 -4.41 -7.08 -4.68
C ALA A 25 -4.17 -7.59 -3.25
N THR A 26 -3.04 -8.25 -3.01
CA THR A 26 -2.67 -8.78 -1.69
C THR A 26 -2.48 -7.66 -0.67
N PHE A 27 -1.68 -6.63 -0.99
CA PHE A 27 -1.50 -5.48 -0.09
C PHE A 27 -2.81 -4.75 0.16
N ASN A 28 -3.62 -4.55 -0.88
CA ASN A 28 -4.91 -3.88 -0.72
C ASN A 28 -5.89 -4.65 0.20
N ALA A 29 -5.79 -5.97 0.27
CA ALA A 29 -6.55 -6.78 1.22
C ALA A 29 -5.98 -6.67 2.65
N ILE A 30 -4.66 -6.78 2.82
CA ILE A 30 -3.98 -6.71 4.12
C ILE A 30 -4.19 -5.34 4.77
N ASP A 31 -4.07 -4.25 4.01
CA ASP A 31 -4.25 -2.89 4.52
C ASP A 31 -5.64 -2.71 5.13
N ARG A 32 -6.70 -3.20 4.46
CA ARG A 32 -8.06 -3.13 4.99
C ARG A 32 -8.26 -3.94 6.27
N VAL A 33 -7.58 -5.08 6.40
CA VAL A 33 -7.61 -5.87 7.63
C VAL A 33 -6.89 -5.13 8.77
N ALA A 34 -5.73 -4.54 8.49
CA ALA A 34 -4.99 -3.74 9.47
C ALA A 34 -5.80 -2.53 9.95
N ASP A 35 -6.43 -1.81 9.02
CA ASP A 35 -7.32 -0.67 9.33
C ASP A 35 -8.53 -1.09 10.16
N ALA A 36 -9.18 -2.21 9.80
CA ALA A 36 -10.34 -2.72 10.52
C ALA A 36 -10.03 -3.22 11.93
N THR A 37 -8.79 -3.67 12.17
CA THR A 37 -8.34 -4.21 13.46
C THR A 37 -7.57 -3.19 14.31
N GLY A 38 -7.17 -2.05 13.73
CA GLY A 38 -6.40 -1.02 14.41
C GLY A 38 -4.98 -1.43 14.79
N ILE A 39 -4.38 -2.38 14.05
CA ILE A 39 -3.01 -2.86 14.33
C ILE A 39 -2.03 -1.67 14.22
N PRO A 40 -1.18 -1.42 15.24
CA PRO A 40 -0.22 -0.33 15.20
C PRO A 40 0.93 -0.62 14.23
N ILE A 41 1.58 0.45 13.77
CA ILE A 41 2.86 0.33 13.06
C ILE A 41 3.93 -0.25 14.02
N ASP A 42 4.76 -1.14 13.49
CA ASP A 42 5.93 -1.68 14.19
C ASP A 42 6.90 -0.54 14.55
N GLU A 43 7.32 -0.49 15.82
CA GLU A 43 8.28 0.51 16.32
C GLU A 43 9.58 0.51 15.52
N ALA A 44 10.05 -0.66 15.07
CA ALA A 44 11.25 -0.79 14.25
C ALA A 44 11.12 -0.11 12.87
N ARG A 45 9.89 0.21 12.44
CA ARG A 45 9.59 0.91 11.18
C ARG A 45 9.36 2.41 11.36
N LEU A 46 9.26 2.93 12.59
CA LEU A 46 8.95 4.35 12.82
C LEU A 46 10.06 5.27 12.27
N GLU A 47 11.29 5.09 12.72
CA GLU A 47 12.44 5.91 12.31
C GLU A 47 12.78 5.75 10.82
N PRO A 48 12.92 4.53 10.26
CA PRO A 48 13.29 4.37 8.85
C PRO A 48 12.26 4.93 7.86
N THR A 49 11.02 5.15 8.30
CA THR A 49 9.94 5.65 7.44
C THR A 49 9.52 7.08 7.76
N ALA A 50 10.15 7.75 8.74
CA ALA A 50 9.72 9.07 9.21
C ALA A 50 9.68 10.11 8.07
N ASP A 51 10.79 10.25 7.33
CA ASP A 51 10.90 11.20 6.22
C ASP A 51 9.92 10.90 5.09
N PHE A 52 9.71 9.62 4.77
CA PHE A 52 8.77 9.21 3.72
C PHE A 52 7.31 9.46 4.12
N ARG A 53 6.95 9.20 5.38
CA ARG A 53 5.61 9.49 5.90
C ARG A 53 5.32 10.99 5.93
N GLU A 54 6.33 11.80 6.25
CA GLU A 54 6.22 13.25 6.19
C GLU A 54 6.07 13.73 4.74
N PHE A 55 6.95 13.31 3.83
CA PHE A 55 6.92 13.68 2.43
C PHE A 55 5.59 13.33 1.74
N LEU A 56 5.02 12.16 2.04
CA LEU A 56 3.73 11.73 1.50
C LEU A 56 2.52 12.33 2.23
N GLY A 57 2.72 13.08 3.32
CA GLY A 57 1.64 13.62 4.14
C GLY A 57 0.85 12.56 4.91
N ILE A 58 1.39 11.35 5.07
CA ILE A 58 0.73 10.22 5.76
C ILE A 58 0.38 10.58 7.20
N ASN A 59 1.20 11.40 7.85
CA ASN A 59 0.99 11.86 9.23
C ASN A 59 -0.34 12.61 9.43
N SER A 60 -0.98 13.08 8.35
CA SER A 60 -2.28 13.76 8.39
C SER A 60 -3.48 12.79 8.46
N PHE A 61 -3.26 11.49 8.22
CA PHE A 61 -4.30 10.48 8.25
C PHE A 61 -4.23 9.72 9.58
N PRO A 62 -5.24 9.86 10.46
CA PRO A 62 -5.26 9.11 11.71
C PRO A 62 -5.38 7.62 11.41
N SER A 63 -4.50 6.82 12.03
CA SER A 63 -4.71 5.36 12.08
C SER A 63 -6.06 5.07 12.73
N GLY A 64 -6.74 4.01 12.28
CA GLY A 64 -8.03 3.55 12.81
C GLY A 64 -7.94 3.06 14.26
N LYS A 65 -7.57 3.93 15.20
CA LYS A 65 -7.66 3.67 16.62
C LYS A 65 -9.11 3.92 17.03
N SER A 66 -9.86 2.85 17.25
CA SER A 66 -11.11 2.95 17.99
C SER A 66 -10.80 3.46 19.40
N PRO A 67 -11.52 4.46 19.93
CA PRO A 67 -11.31 4.97 21.28
C PRO A 67 -11.92 3.96 22.27
N HIS A 68 -11.09 3.09 22.82
CA HIS A 68 -11.41 2.29 24.01
C HIS A 68 -10.26 2.42 25.02
#